data_AF-A0A939B1Q2-F1
#
_entry.id   AF-A0A939B1Q2-F1
#
_cell.length_a   1.000
_cell.length_b   1.000
_cell.length_c   1.000
_cell.angle_alpha   90.00
_cell.angle_beta   90.00
_cell.angle_gamma   90.00
#
_symmetry.space_group_name_H-M   'P 1'
#
loop_
_entity.id
_entity.type
_entity.pdbx_description
1 polymer ?
#
loop_
_entity_poly.entity_id
_entity_poly.type
_entity_poly.pdbx_seq_one_letter_code
_entity_poly.pdbx_strand_id
1 'polypeptide(L)'
;MSGKLRVVLLWHMHQPDYRDPLTRAFHRPWSFLHAIKDYTDMAAHLERHPRVAAVVNFSPVLLEQLSDLTARLEAHRLRGAPIGEPLLDALAAPRLTPDVAQRRALLSTCLHASEAHQINPHPLFRELIEIARATLRDGAPQPGDAEILDLLVWYHLVWLGETVQREEPQVRRLLERGRHFEYAERRELVELIAGLLGGLRARYATLAGRGQVELSLSPWGHPILPLLLDLAAGRAAQPDSPLPAARHYPDGEARARWHLDAGLATFREYFGLTPAGCWPSEGAVCERSVALIGSHGLGWAATGQRVLQHSLSPPPDASDRFHRPYQLAAGGPWLFFRDDALSDRIGFVYQSWHGDDAAADLVDRLQRIAAEPAAPGRVVTIALDGENPWDHYPANGYYFLSALYRALGAHPAIRMTTPARCLRDPELRPAPLPRLVAGSWVHGDLATWIGDPDKNRAWDLLVQAKRAFDRHAGRQPAPALLRQLAVCEGSDWFWWPGAYNPAETVAAFEHLYRTQLAGLYRMLGVDAPEELGRVFTHGLGHPAAGGTMRPGG
;
A
#
# COMPACT_ATOMS: atom_id res chain seq x y z
N MET A 1 32.46 6.64 23.88
CA MET A 1 31.59 5.46 23.72
C MET A 1 30.78 5.69 22.46
N SER A 2 30.91 4.84 21.44
CA SER A 2 30.06 4.95 20.24
C SER A 2 28.62 4.61 20.64
N GLY A 3 27.67 5.52 20.40
CA GLY A 3 26.26 5.29 20.70
C GLY A 3 25.68 4.16 19.83
N LYS A 4 24.60 3.51 20.30
CA LYS A 4 23.91 2.48 19.50
C LYS A 4 23.42 3.05 18.16
N LEU A 5 23.50 2.25 17.09
CA LEU A 5 22.93 2.60 15.79
C LEU A 5 21.41 2.66 15.90
N ARG A 6 20.81 3.78 15.51
CA ARG A 6 19.35 3.90 15.50
C ARG A 6 18.80 3.31 14.21
N VAL A 7 17.80 2.45 14.33
CA VAL A 7 17.18 1.79 13.17
C VAL A 7 15.67 2.07 13.21
N VAL A 8 15.16 2.59 12.08
CA VAL A 8 13.74 2.78 11.82
C VAL A 8 13.31 1.71 10.82
N LEU A 9 12.26 0.96 11.16
CA LEU A 9 11.50 0.16 10.20
C LEU A 9 10.21 0.90 9.89
N LEU A 10 9.89 1.13 8.63
CA LEU A 10 8.65 1.75 8.18
C LEU A 10 7.94 0.82 7.20
N TRP A 11 6.73 0.39 7.58
CA TRP A 11 5.85 -0.42 6.76
C TRP A 11 4.71 0.45 6.23
N HIS A 12 4.61 0.59 4.91
CA HIS A 12 3.60 1.37 4.24
C HIS A 12 2.43 0.50 3.78
N MET A 13 1.23 0.75 4.32
CA MET A 13 0.01 0.01 3.99
C MET A 13 -0.88 0.86 3.09
N HIS A 14 -1.12 0.41 1.86
CA HIS A 14 -1.88 1.18 0.89
C HIS A 14 -2.59 0.32 -0.14
N GLN A 15 -3.83 0.71 -0.42
CA GLN A 15 -4.63 0.18 -1.52
C GLN A 15 -5.39 1.36 -2.16
N PRO A 16 -5.53 1.43 -3.49
CA PRO A 16 -6.40 2.40 -4.15
C PRO A 16 -7.87 2.17 -3.80
N ASP A 17 -8.75 3.14 -4.10
CA ASP A 17 -10.18 2.95 -3.89
C ASP A 17 -10.76 1.96 -4.91
N TYR A 18 -11.08 0.75 -4.45
CA TYR A 18 -11.72 -0.27 -5.28
C TYR A 18 -13.23 -0.15 -5.35
N ARG A 19 -13.83 0.82 -4.67
CA ARG A 19 -15.28 1.00 -4.65
C ARG A 19 -15.75 1.73 -5.90
N ASP A 20 -16.91 1.30 -6.41
CA ASP A 20 -17.62 1.99 -7.46
C ASP A 20 -17.97 3.43 -7.03
N PRO A 21 -17.77 4.44 -7.89
CA PRO A 21 -18.07 5.84 -7.58
C PRO A 21 -19.53 6.09 -7.15
N LEU A 22 -20.48 5.31 -7.67
CA LEU A 22 -21.91 5.52 -7.46
C LEU A 22 -22.49 4.53 -6.46
N THR A 23 -22.27 3.23 -6.68
CA THR A 23 -22.87 2.17 -5.85
C THR A 23 -22.07 1.88 -4.60
N ARG A 24 -20.79 2.28 -4.58
CA ARG A 24 -19.81 1.95 -3.53
C ARG A 24 -19.60 0.45 -3.33
N ALA A 25 -20.03 -0.40 -4.26
CA ALA A 25 -19.69 -1.83 -4.27
C ALA A 25 -18.21 -2.00 -4.64
N PHE A 26 -17.56 -3.02 -4.08
CA PHE A 26 -16.14 -3.29 -4.34
C PHE A 26 -15.97 -4.03 -5.67
N HIS A 27 -15.06 -3.51 -6.51
CA HIS A 27 -14.67 -4.14 -7.78
C HIS A 27 -13.54 -5.16 -7.61
N ARG A 28 -12.76 -5.05 -6.52
CA ARG A 28 -11.64 -5.93 -6.20
C ARG A 28 -11.56 -6.22 -4.70
N PRO A 29 -11.09 -7.41 -4.30
CA PRO A 29 -11.10 -7.86 -2.91
C PRO A 29 -9.88 -7.42 -2.07
N TRP A 30 -8.91 -6.74 -2.68
CA TRP A 30 -7.56 -6.56 -2.12
C TRP A 30 -7.54 -5.86 -0.75
N SER A 31 -8.40 -4.85 -0.55
CA SER A 31 -8.49 -4.13 0.73
C SER A 31 -8.77 -5.05 1.91
N PHE A 32 -9.65 -6.04 1.76
CA PHE A 32 -9.96 -6.95 2.87
C PHE A 32 -9.01 -8.15 2.91
N LEU A 33 -8.54 -8.64 1.75
CA LEU A 33 -7.59 -9.76 1.68
C LEU A 33 -6.26 -9.42 2.34
N HIS A 34 -5.66 -8.27 2.02
CA HIS A 34 -4.44 -7.81 2.70
C HIS A 34 -4.69 -7.49 4.19
N ALA A 35 -5.92 -7.10 4.55
CA ALA A 35 -6.25 -6.80 5.94
C ALA A 35 -6.35 -8.06 6.82
N ILE A 36 -6.96 -9.14 6.35
CA ILE A 36 -6.99 -10.43 7.08
C ILE A 36 -5.65 -11.18 7.03
N LYS A 37 -4.75 -10.76 6.14
CA LYS A 37 -3.42 -11.33 5.93
C LYS A 37 -2.32 -10.46 6.54
N ASP A 38 -1.83 -9.50 5.77
CA ASP A 38 -0.61 -8.75 6.00
C ASP A 38 -0.76 -7.76 7.15
N TYR A 39 -1.87 -7.03 7.21
CA TYR A 39 -2.09 -6.04 8.27
C TYR A 39 -2.35 -6.73 9.61
N THR A 40 -2.99 -7.90 9.60
CA THR A 40 -3.24 -8.73 10.77
C THR A 40 -1.97 -9.39 11.29
N ASP A 41 -1.16 -9.97 10.40
CA ASP A 41 0.10 -10.63 10.77
C ASP A 41 1.16 -9.62 11.22
N MET A 42 1.27 -8.47 10.55
CA MET A 42 2.23 -7.43 10.96
C MET A 42 1.95 -6.96 12.40
N ALA A 43 0.69 -6.76 12.77
CA ALA A 43 0.30 -6.47 14.14
C ALA A 43 0.69 -7.62 15.09
N ALA A 44 0.45 -8.88 14.71
CA ALA A 44 0.77 -10.05 15.53
C ALA A 44 2.28 -10.17 15.79
N HIS A 45 3.11 -9.95 14.76
CA HIS A 45 4.57 -9.96 14.90
C HIS A 45 5.04 -8.87 15.85
N LEU A 46 4.49 -7.67 15.77
CA LEU A 46 4.82 -6.58 16.70
C LEU A 46 4.37 -6.92 18.13
N GLU A 47 3.14 -7.39 18.33
CA GLU A 47 2.61 -7.78 19.65
C GLU A 47 3.49 -8.82 20.36
N ARG A 48 4.05 -9.78 19.63
CA ARG A 48 4.94 -10.83 20.16
C ARG A 48 6.36 -10.32 20.48
N HIS A 49 6.76 -9.15 20.00
CA HIS A 49 8.11 -8.60 20.15
C HIS A 49 8.11 -7.19 20.78
N PRO A 50 7.77 -7.06 22.07
CA PRO A 50 7.53 -5.76 22.73
C PRO A 50 8.75 -4.82 22.78
N ARG A 51 9.97 -5.33 22.50
CA ARG A 51 11.21 -4.54 22.44
C ARG A 51 11.46 -3.90 21.07
N VAL A 52 10.72 -4.30 20.04
CA VAL A 52 10.84 -3.75 18.69
C VAL A 52 10.00 -2.50 18.57
N ALA A 53 10.53 -1.47 17.91
CA ALA A 53 9.76 -0.30 17.52
C ALA A 53 9.74 -0.18 15.99
N ALA A 54 8.59 0.22 15.44
CA ALA A 54 8.40 0.41 14.01
C ALA A 54 7.44 1.57 13.73
N VAL A 55 7.46 2.05 12.49
CA VAL A 55 6.44 2.93 11.93
C VAL A 55 5.50 2.07 11.10
N VAL A 56 4.20 2.24 11.31
CA VAL A 56 3.17 1.66 10.43
C VAL A 56 2.39 2.82 9.84
N ASN A 57 2.49 2.96 8.53
CA ASN A 57 1.80 3.99 7.79
C ASN A 57 0.54 3.41 7.16
N PHE A 58 -0.59 4.11 7.27
CA PHE A 58 -1.81 3.77 6.55
C PHE A 58 -2.23 4.93 5.66
N SER A 59 -2.48 4.66 4.39
CA SER A 59 -3.13 5.64 3.52
C SER A 59 -4.58 5.90 4.00
N PRO A 60 -5.06 7.16 4.01
CA PRO A 60 -6.41 7.46 4.47
C PRO A 60 -7.52 6.79 3.63
N VAL A 61 -7.32 6.69 2.32
CA VAL A 61 -8.26 5.98 1.42
C VAL A 61 -8.42 4.50 1.81
N LEU A 62 -7.36 3.82 2.23
CA LEU A 62 -7.42 2.45 2.75
C LEU A 62 -8.21 2.39 4.07
N LEU A 63 -7.93 3.30 5.02
CA LEU A 63 -8.65 3.34 6.30
C LEU A 63 -10.17 3.48 6.12
N GLU A 64 -10.60 4.28 5.16
CA GLU A 64 -12.03 4.44 4.85
C GLU A 64 -12.63 3.20 4.18
N GLN A 65 -11.87 2.45 3.38
CA GLN A 65 -12.33 1.16 2.84
C GLN A 65 -12.49 0.12 3.95
N LEU A 66 -11.53 0.04 4.88
CA LEU A 66 -11.60 -0.88 6.02
C LEU A 66 -12.76 -0.53 6.97
N SER A 67 -12.98 0.77 7.22
CA SER A 67 -14.10 1.23 8.03
C SER A 67 -15.45 0.90 7.37
N ASP A 68 -15.57 1.08 6.05
CA ASP A 68 -16.77 0.76 5.30
C ASP A 68 -17.06 -0.74 5.32
N LEU A 69 -16.06 -1.59 5.03
CA LEU A 69 -16.17 -3.04 5.08
C LEU A 69 -16.55 -3.56 6.48
N THR A 70 -15.94 -3.01 7.53
CA THR A 70 -16.26 -3.38 8.92
C THR A 70 -17.73 -3.06 9.24
N ALA A 71 -18.20 -1.87 8.85
CA ALA A 71 -19.60 -1.47 9.06
C ALA A 71 -20.58 -2.35 8.26
N ARG A 72 -20.22 -2.73 7.04
CA ARG A 72 -21.02 -3.62 6.18
C ARG A 72 -21.09 -5.04 6.71
N LEU A 73 -19.97 -5.59 7.19
CA LEU A 73 -19.95 -6.91 7.84
C LEU A 73 -20.79 -6.93 9.12
N GLU A 74 -20.74 -5.86 9.92
CA GLU A 74 -21.61 -5.77 11.10
C GLU A 74 -23.09 -5.62 10.71
N ALA A 75 -23.40 -4.85 9.67
CA ALA A 75 -24.75 -4.77 9.12
C ALA A 75 -25.23 -6.13 8.59
N HIS A 76 -24.35 -6.89 7.93
CA HIS A 76 -24.64 -8.24 7.47
C HIS A 76 -24.93 -9.16 8.67
N ARG A 77 -24.09 -9.13 9.71
CA ARG A 77 -24.25 -9.94 10.92
C ARG A 77 -25.56 -9.66 11.65
N LEU A 78 -25.94 -8.38 11.77
CA LEU A 78 -27.13 -7.97 12.53
C LEU A 78 -28.45 -8.15 11.77
N ARG A 79 -28.46 -7.93 10.46
CA ARG A 79 -29.70 -7.82 9.68
C ARG A 79 -29.64 -8.47 8.29
N GLY A 80 -28.59 -9.21 7.97
CA GLY A 80 -28.44 -9.90 6.67
C GLY A 80 -28.31 -8.95 5.48
N ALA A 81 -27.86 -7.71 5.70
CA ALA A 81 -27.63 -6.77 4.61
C ALA A 81 -26.52 -7.27 3.66
N PRO A 82 -26.58 -6.95 2.36
CA PRO A 82 -25.46 -7.21 1.45
C PRO A 82 -24.20 -6.51 1.96
N ILE A 83 -23.07 -7.21 1.91
CA ILE A 83 -21.76 -6.68 2.26
C ILE A 83 -21.32 -5.75 1.13
N GLY A 84 -21.61 -6.08 -0.13
CA GLY A 84 -21.19 -5.30 -1.29
C GLY A 84 -19.74 -5.56 -1.69
N GLU A 85 -19.21 -6.71 -1.29
CA GLU A 85 -17.94 -7.28 -1.73
C GLU A 85 -18.26 -8.69 -2.28
N PRO A 86 -18.03 -8.95 -3.59
CA PRO A 86 -18.54 -10.16 -4.25
C PRO A 86 -18.12 -11.49 -3.63
N LEU A 87 -16.87 -11.63 -3.15
CA LEU A 87 -16.40 -12.88 -2.56
C LEU A 87 -17.06 -13.14 -1.20
N LEU A 88 -17.16 -12.11 -0.36
CA LEU A 88 -17.80 -12.18 0.96
C LEU A 88 -19.30 -12.38 0.84
N ASP A 89 -19.97 -11.69 -0.11
CA ASP A 89 -21.38 -11.88 -0.39
C ASP A 89 -21.67 -13.32 -0.85
N ALA A 90 -20.84 -13.87 -1.74
CA ALA A 90 -20.97 -15.26 -2.20
C ALA A 90 -20.70 -16.27 -1.08
N LEU A 91 -19.67 -16.04 -0.27
CA LEU A 91 -19.32 -16.89 0.87
C LEU A 91 -20.45 -16.93 1.92
N ALA A 92 -21.08 -15.77 2.18
CA ALA A 92 -22.15 -15.60 3.16
C ALA A 92 -23.55 -16.04 2.67
N ALA A 93 -23.71 -16.28 1.37
CA ALA A 93 -25.01 -16.61 0.79
C ALA A 93 -25.46 -18.04 1.10
N PRO A 94 -26.72 -18.30 1.48
CA PRO A 94 -27.23 -19.66 1.67
C PRO A 94 -27.12 -20.52 0.40
N ARG A 95 -27.25 -19.89 -0.76
CA ARG A 95 -27.12 -20.49 -2.10
C ARG A 95 -26.42 -19.50 -3.03
N LEU A 96 -25.68 -20.01 -4.00
CA LEU A 96 -25.04 -19.17 -5.00
C LEU A 96 -26.05 -18.60 -6.00
N THR A 97 -25.66 -17.51 -6.64
CA THR A 97 -26.39 -16.93 -7.77
C THR A 97 -26.47 -17.91 -8.95
N PRO A 98 -27.61 -17.99 -9.66
CA PRO A 98 -27.70 -18.74 -10.91
C PRO A 98 -27.02 -18.01 -12.09
N ASP A 99 -26.61 -16.75 -11.91
CA ASP A 99 -25.96 -15.95 -12.96
C ASP A 99 -24.56 -16.49 -13.29
N VAL A 100 -24.42 -17.01 -14.51
CA VAL A 100 -23.18 -17.57 -15.04
C VAL A 100 -22.06 -16.53 -15.11
N ALA A 101 -22.36 -15.27 -15.43
CA ALA A 101 -21.35 -14.23 -15.52
C ALA A 101 -20.76 -13.92 -14.14
N GLN A 102 -21.61 -13.80 -13.11
CA GLN A 102 -21.17 -13.61 -11.74
C GLN A 102 -20.37 -14.80 -11.22
N ARG A 103 -20.82 -16.04 -11.49
CA ARG A 103 -20.06 -17.25 -11.12
C ARG A 103 -18.67 -17.26 -11.76
N ARG A 104 -18.57 -16.96 -13.05
CA ARG A 104 -17.28 -16.86 -13.75
C ARG A 104 -16.39 -15.76 -13.17
N ALA A 105 -16.95 -14.63 -12.75
CA ALA A 105 -16.21 -13.57 -12.08
C ALA A 105 -15.62 -14.02 -10.72
N LEU A 106 -16.38 -14.79 -9.93
CA LEU A 106 -15.89 -15.38 -8.68
C LEU A 106 -14.73 -16.34 -8.95
N LEU A 107 -14.88 -17.25 -9.93
CA LEU A 107 -13.82 -18.18 -10.32
C LEU A 107 -12.56 -17.45 -10.76
N SER A 108 -12.70 -16.44 -11.62
CA SER A 108 -11.58 -15.62 -12.09
C SER A 108 -10.87 -14.92 -10.95
N THR A 109 -11.62 -14.40 -9.97
CA THR A 109 -11.04 -13.73 -8.80
C THR A 109 -10.25 -14.71 -7.94
N CYS A 110 -10.76 -15.94 -7.75
CA CYS A 110 -10.10 -16.98 -6.96
C CYS A 110 -8.79 -17.48 -7.59
N LEU A 111 -8.53 -17.19 -8.87
CA LEU A 111 -7.24 -17.53 -9.50
C LEU A 111 -6.08 -16.64 -9.02
N HIS A 112 -6.37 -15.51 -8.39
CA HIS A 112 -5.34 -14.61 -7.89
C HIS A 112 -4.92 -15.00 -6.46
N ALA A 113 -4.17 -16.10 -6.38
CA ALA A 113 -3.43 -16.55 -5.21
C ALA A 113 -2.01 -16.96 -5.65
N SER A 114 -1.03 -16.84 -4.76
CA SER A 114 0.37 -17.19 -5.03
C SER A 114 0.50 -18.67 -5.39
N GLU A 115 0.97 -18.95 -6.61
CA GLU A 115 1.18 -20.32 -7.09
C GLU A 115 2.11 -21.10 -6.15
N ALA A 116 3.25 -20.52 -5.82
CA ALA A 116 4.27 -21.19 -5.02
C ALA A 116 3.86 -21.36 -3.54
N HIS A 117 3.18 -20.37 -2.96
CA HIS A 117 3.03 -20.27 -1.51
C HIS A 117 1.61 -20.46 -0.98
N GLN A 118 0.59 -20.32 -1.83
CA GLN A 118 -0.82 -20.50 -1.45
C GLN A 118 -1.49 -21.65 -2.21
N ILE A 119 -1.21 -21.84 -3.50
CA ILE A 119 -1.85 -22.89 -4.31
C ILE A 119 -1.16 -24.24 -4.14
N ASN A 120 0.11 -24.34 -4.55
CA ASN A 120 0.84 -25.61 -4.57
C ASN A 120 1.00 -26.33 -3.23
N PRO A 121 1.10 -25.62 -2.08
CA PRO A 121 1.17 -26.30 -0.77
C PRO A 121 -0.10 -27.07 -0.39
N HIS A 122 -1.24 -26.78 -1.02
CA HIS A 122 -2.54 -27.37 -0.67
C HIS A 122 -3.12 -28.17 -1.85
N PRO A 123 -2.97 -29.51 -1.88
CA PRO A 123 -3.38 -30.33 -3.02
C PRO A 123 -4.85 -30.18 -3.43
N LEU A 124 -5.76 -30.06 -2.45
CA LEU A 124 -7.20 -29.86 -2.70
C LEU A 124 -7.49 -28.50 -3.31
N PHE A 125 -6.86 -27.43 -2.80
CA PHE A 125 -7.04 -26.10 -3.36
C PHE A 125 -6.48 -26.02 -4.79
N ARG A 126 -5.30 -26.61 -5.04
CA ARG A 126 -4.75 -26.72 -6.40
C ARG A 126 -5.70 -27.43 -7.36
N GLU A 127 -6.34 -28.52 -6.93
CA GLU A 127 -7.35 -29.20 -7.76
C GLU A 127 -8.53 -28.27 -8.10
N LEU A 128 -9.05 -27.53 -7.12
CA LEU A 128 -10.15 -26.56 -7.31
C LEU A 128 -9.74 -25.42 -8.26
N ILE A 129 -8.49 -24.96 -8.17
CA ILE A 129 -7.92 -23.95 -9.08
C ILE A 129 -7.85 -24.48 -10.51
N GLU A 130 -7.42 -25.73 -10.72
CA GLU A 130 -7.40 -26.34 -12.06
C GLU A 130 -8.80 -26.49 -12.65
N ILE A 131 -9.80 -26.83 -11.82
CA ILE A 131 -11.21 -26.84 -12.22
C ILE A 131 -11.66 -25.42 -12.63
N ALA A 132 -11.32 -24.40 -11.84
CA ALA A 132 -11.64 -23.01 -12.16
C ALA A 132 -11.00 -22.57 -13.49
N ARG A 133 -9.72 -22.89 -13.71
CA ARG A 133 -9.00 -22.61 -14.97
C ARG A 133 -9.64 -23.29 -16.16
N ALA A 134 -10.01 -24.57 -16.02
CA ALA A 134 -10.69 -25.31 -17.07
C ALA A 134 -12.05 -24.69 -17.40
N THR A 135 -12.81 -24.31 -16.37
CA THR A 135 -14.14 -23.68 -16.49
C THR A 135 -14.07 -22.33 -17.21
N LEU A 136 -13.01 -21.56 -16.99
CA LEU A 136 -12.87 -20.23 -17.59
C LEU A 136 -12.53 -20.28 -19.09
N ARG A 137 -12.24 -21.45 -19.66
CA ARG A 137 -12.13 -21.62 -21.12
C ARG A 137 -13.50 -21.55 -21.79
N ASP A 138 -13.53 -21.08 -23.03
CA ASP A 138 -14.77 -20.94 -23.78
C ASP A 138 -15.46 -22.30 -24.01
N GLY A 139 -16.77 -22.36 -23.77
CA GLY A 139 -17.59 -23.57 -23.95
C GLY A 139 -17.42 -24.65 -22.88
N ALA A 140 -16.62 -24.42 -21.83
CA ALA A 140 -16.47 -25.38 -20.74
C ALA A 140 -17.73 -25.46 -19.85
N PRO A 141 -18.07 -26.65 -19.32
CA PRO A 141 -19.19 -26.81 -18.39
C PRO A 141 -18.95 -26.02 -17.10
N GLN A 142 -20.03 -25.51 -16.51
CA GLN A 142 -19.95 -24.80 -15.23
C GLN A 142 -19.85 -25.78 -14.06
N PRO A 143 -19.00 -25.52 -13.05
CA PRO A 143 -18.92 -26.33 -11.85
C PRO A 143 -20.21 -26.17 -11.03
N GLY A 144 -20.52 -27.23 -10.29
CA GLY A 144 -21.65 -27.26 -9.37
C GLY A 144 -21.45 -26.28 -8.21
N ASP A 145 -22.54 -25.97 -7.50
CA ASP A 145 -22.49 -25.00 -6.39
C ASP A 145 -21.50 -25.43 -5.29
N ALA A 146 -21.43 -26.73 -4.99
CA ALA A 146 -20.53 -27.25 -3.98
C ALA A 146 -19.04 -26.99 -4.33
N GLU A 147 -18.65 -27.13 -5.60
CA GLU A 147 -17.28 -26.91 -6.04
C GLU A 147 -16.88 -25.43 -5.97
N ILE A 148 -17.80 -24.54 -6.36
CA ILE A 148 -17.58 -23.09 -6.25
C ILE A 148 -17.49 -22.68 -4.77
N LEU A 149 -18.37 -23.20 -3.91
CA LEU A 149 -18.34 -22.91 -2.48
C LEU A 149 -17.07 -23.45 -1.82
N ASP A 150 -16.62 -24.65 -2.18
CA ASP A 150 -15.35 -25.21 -1.72
C ASP A 150 -14.17 -24.33 -2.16
N LEU A 151 -14.16 -23.86 -3.42
CA LEU A 151 -13.15 -22.93 -3.91
C LEU A 151 -13.18 -21.60 -3.15
N LEU A 152 -14.36 -21.03 -2.88
CA LEU A 152 -14.50 -19.79 -2.12
C LEU A 152 -13.95 -19.96 -0.70
N VAL A 153 -14.30 -21.04 0.00
CA VAL A 153 -13.78 -21.29 1.35
C VAL A 153 -12.26 -21.44 1.32
N TRP A 154 -11.72 -22.27 0.43
CA TRP A 154 -10.27 -22.44 0.30
C TRP A 154 -9.55 -21.15 -0.02
N TYR A 155 -10.09 -20.34 -0.94
CA TYR A 155 -9.50 -19.05 -1.30
C TYR A 155 -9.36 -18.16 -0.07
N HIS A 156 -10.42 -18.03 0.73
CA HIS A 156 -10.34 -17.24 1.96
C HIS A 156 -9.38 -17.84 2.99
N LEU A 157 -9.34 -19.18 3.16
CA LEU A 157 -8.45 -19.84 4.11
C LEU A 157 -6.97 -19.59 3.79
N VAL A 158 -6.55 -19.70 2.51
CA VAL A 158 -5.15 -19.47 2.12
C VAL A 158 -4.75 -17.99 2.14
N TRP A 159 -5.74 -17.09 2.11
CA TRP A 159 -5.53 -15.65 2.27
C TRP A 159 -5.52 -15.21 3.74
N LEU A 160 -5.88 -16.05 4.71
CA LEU A 160 -5.70 -15.69 6.12
C LEU A 160 -4.21 -15.58 6.45
N GLY A 161 -3.86 -14.62 7.31
CA GLY A 161 -2.50 -14.48 7.82
C GLY A 161 -1.99 -15.77 8.45
N GLU A 162 -0.69 -16.03 8.34
CA GLU A 162 -0.07 -17.25 8.87
C GLU A 162 -0.26 -17.36 10.38
N THR A 163 -0.30 -16.23 11.09
CA THR A 163 -0.60 -16.22 12.54
C THR A 163 -2.01 -16.73 12.81
N VAL A 164 -2.98 -16.31 12.01
CA VAL A 164 -4.38 -16.74 12.11
C VAL A 164 -4.51 -18.21 11.78
N GLN A 165 -3.92 -18.68 10.68
CA GLN A 165 -3.97 -20.09 10.28
C GLN A 165 -3.43 -21.04 11.36
N ARG A 166 -2.40 -20.61 12.10
CA ARG A 166 -1.79 -21.39 13.19
C ARG A 166 -2.57 -21.35 14.49
N GLU A 167 -3.11 -20.19 14.85
CA GLU A 167 -3.67 -19.97 16.19
C GLU A 167 -5.17 -20.25 16.25
N GLU A 168 -5.92 -19.96 15.18
CA GLU A 168 -7.37 -20.12 15.16
C GLU A 168 -7.80 -21.59 15.00
N PRO A 169 -8.44 -22.21 16.01
CA PRO A 169 -8.86 -23.61 15.92
C PRO A 169 -9.89 -23.87 14.82
N GLN A 170 -10.78 -22.90 14.57
CA GLN A 170 -11.78 -22.95 13.50
C GLN A 170 -11.14 -23.07 12.12
N VAL A 171 -10.05 -22.34 11.85
CA VAL A 171 -9.34 -22.37 10.57
C VAL A 171 -8.71 -23.73 10.34
N ARG A 172 -8.05 -24.30 11.36
CA ARG A 172 -7.47 -25.64 11.29
C ARG A 172 -8.53 -26.71 11.00
N ARG A 173 -9.68 -26.64 11.66
CA ARG A 173 -10.80 -27.55 11.40
C ARG A 173 -11.31 -27.45 9.96
N LEU A 174 -11.43 -26.24 9.40
CA LEU A 174 -11.86 -26.04 8.01
C LEU A 174 -10.82 -26.56 7.01
N LEU A 175 -9.52 -26.36 7.28
CA LEU A 175 -8.44 -26.93 6.47
C LEU A 175 -8.46 -28.47 6.48
N GLU A 176 -8.70 -29.09 7.64
CA GLU A 176 -8.83 -30.54 7.78
C GLU A 176 -10.09 -31.09 7.10
N ARG A 177 -11.21 -30.35 7.17
CA ARG A 177 -12.47 -30.71 6.50
C ARG A 177 -12.30 -30.80 4.99
N GLY A 178 -11.60 -29.84 4.40
CA GLY A 178 -11.13 -29.85 3.01
C GLY A 178 -12.19 -29.69 1.92
N ARG A 179 -13.40 -30.24 2.05
CA ARG A 179 -14.49 -30.14 1.04
C ARG A 179 -15.87 -30.20 1.68
N HIS A 180 -16.87 -29.90 0.86
CA HIS A 180 -18.29 -29.98 1.22
C HIS A 180 -18.60 -29.15 2.45
N PHE A 181 -18.18 -27.89 2.41
CA PHE A 181 -18.40 -26.94 3.51
C PHE A 181 -19.87 -26.58 3.64
N GLU A 182 -20.42 -26.80 4.82
CA GLU A 182 -21.79 -26.49 5.13
C GLU A 182 -22.02 -24.97 5.26
N TYR A 183 -23.27 -24.54 5.19
CA TYR A 183 -23.60 -23.12 5.32
C TYR A 183 -23.13 -22.54 6.67
N ALA A 184 -23.21 -23.31 7.75
CA ALA A 184 -22.75 -22.89 9.07
C ALA A 184 -21.23 -22.65 9.10
N GLU A 185 -20.44 -23.53 8.48
CA GLU A 185 -18.98 -23.41 8.40
C GLU A 185 -18.55 -22.19 7.59
N ARG A 186 -19.26 -21.88 6.49
CA ARG A 186 -19.02 -20.67 5.71
C ARG A 186 -19.34 -19.40 6.49
N ARG A 187 -20.44 -19.40 7.24
CA ARG A 187 -20.81 -18.29 8.12
C ARG A 187 -19.78 -18.05 9.23
N GLU A 188 -19.27 -19.11 9.82
CA GLU A 188 -18.20 -19.01 10.83
C GLU A 188 -16.94 -18.36 10.24
N LEU A 189 -16.56 -18.71 9.00
CA LEU A 189 -15.45 -18.04 8.31
C LEU A 189 -15.72 -16.55 8.06
N VAL A 190 -16.93 -16.17 7.68
CA VAL A 190 -17.34 -14.75 7.54
C VAL A 190 -17.27 -14.02 8.89
N GLU A 191 -17.69 -14.66 9.99
CA GLU A 191 -17.62 -14.11 11.34
C GLU A 191 -16.16 -13.93 11.81
N LEU A 192 -15.27 -14.86 11.48
CA LEU A 192 -13.82 -14.69 11.70
C LEU A 192 -13.29 -13.49 10.92
N ILE A 193 -13.59 -13.37 9.62
CA ILE A 193 -13.14 -12.24 8.79
C ILE A 193 -13.63 -10.90 9.37
N ALA A 194 -14.89 -10.84 9.81
CA ALA A 194 -15.44 -9.67 10.47
C ALA A 194 -14.71 -9.32 11.77
N GLY A 195 -14.36 -10.34 12.57
CA GLY A 195 -13.56 -10.17 13.79
C GLY A 195 -12.16 -9.63 13.53
N LEU A 196 -11.47 -10.15 12.50
CA LEU A 196 -10.14 -9.68 12.11
C LEU A 196 -10.17 -8.23 11.67
N LEU A 197 -11.06 -7.87 10.73
CA LEU A 197 -11.20 -6.50 10.23
C LEU A 197 -11.60 -5.51 11.34
N GLY A 198 -12.59 -5.87 12.15
CA GLY A 198 -13.04 -5.04 13.27
C GLY A 198 -11.99 -4.86 14.37
N GLY A 199 -11.07 -5.82 14.52
CA GLY A 199 -10.00 -5.78 15.51
C GLY A 199 -8.79 -4.91 15.12
N LEU A 200 -8.53 -4.71 13.83
CA LEU A 200 -7.31 -4.05 13.33
C LEU A 200 -7.05 -2.68 13.97
N ARG A 201 -8.08 -1.82 13.99
CA ARG A 201 -7.99 -0.47 14.59
C ARG A 201 -7.49 -0.54 16.04
N ALA A 202 -8.10 -1.41 16.85
CA ALA A 202 -7.79 -1.53 18.27
C ALA A 202 -6.38 -2.08 18.52
N ARG A 203 -5.93 -3.04 17.70
CA ARG A 203 -4.58 -3.62 17.79
C ARG A 203 -3.51 -2.57 17.51
N TYR A 204 -3.63 -1.84 16.40
CA TYR A 204 -2.67 -0.78 16.06
C TYR A 204 -2.73 0.41 17.04
N ALA A 205 -3.92 0.81 17.51
CA ALA A 205 -4.05 1.82 18.54
C ALA A 205 -3.38 1.40 19.86
N THR A 206 -3.49 0.13 20.25
CA THR A 206 -2.84 -0.43 21.44
C THR A 206 -1.31 -0.44 21.29
N LEU A 207 -0.80 -0.88 20.14
CA LEU A 207 0.62 -0.84 19.82
C LEU A 207 1.17 0.60 19.83
N ALA A 208 0.39 1.55 19.32
CA ALA A 208 0.75 2.97 19.36
C ALA A 208 0.72 3.56 20.78
N GLY A 209 -0.30 3.22 21.58
CA GLY A 209 -0.42 3.65 22.98
C GLY A 209 0.71 3.14 23.88
N ARG A 210 1.27 1.96 23.57
CA ARG A 210 2.49 1.42 24.23
C ARG A 210 3.78 2.07 23.72
N GLY A 211 3.68 2.96 22.73
CA GLY A 211 4.80 3.58 22.04
C GLY A 211 5.55 2.63 21.10
N GLN A 212 5.09 1.38 20.93
CA GLN A 212 5.77 0.37 20.12
C GLN A 212 5.69 0.70 18.63
N VAL A 213 4.53 1.18 18.21
CA VAL A 213 4.29 1.63 16.84
C VAL A 213 4.15 3.15 16.81
N GLU A 214 4.81 3.79 15.86
CA GLU A 214 4.41 5.12 15.41
C GLU A 214 3.44 4.97 14.24
N LEU A 215 2.20 5.45 14.39
CA LEU A 215 1.27 5.52 13.28
C LEU A 215 1.52 6.82 12.51
N SER A 216 1.72 6.72 11.20
CA SER A 216 1.97 7.87 10.32
C SER A 216 0.94 7.99 9.19
N LEU A 217 0.85 9.19 8.64
CA LEU A 217 -0.11 9.62 7.62
C LEU A 217 0.48 9.54 6.22
N SER A 218 -0.37 9.35 5.21
CA SER A 218 -0.11 9.73 3.81
C SER A 218 -1.17 10.70 3.30
N PRO A 219 -0.92 11.50 2.25
CA PRO A 219 -1.95 12.36 1.66
C PRO A 219 -3.17 11.53 1.20
N TRP A 220 -4.38 12.06 1.35
CA TRP A 220 -5.62 11.26 1.39
C TRP A 220 -5.82 10.25 0.26
N GLY A 221 -5.69 10.69 -0.99
CA GLY A 221 -5.94 9.88 -2.18
C GLY A 221 -4.68 9.23 -2.73
N HIS A 222 -3.59 9.29 -1.96
CA HIS A 222 -2.27 8.85 -2.37
C HIS A 222 -1.67 9.52 -3.63
N PRO A 223 -1.82 10.86 -3.85
CA PRO A 223 -1.25 11.53 -5.03
C PRO A 223 0.28 11.74 -4.96
N ILE A 224 0.91 11.80 -6.13
CA ILE A 224 2.29 12.28 -6.26
C ILE A 224 2.32 13.81 -6.09
N LEU A 225 2.46 14.28 -4.84
CA LEU A 225 2.41 15.71 -4.49
C LEU A 225 3.30 16.61 -5.37
N PRO A 226 4.56 16.25 -5.69
CA PRO A 226 5.37 17.08 -6.59
C PRO A 226 4.71 17.32 -7.95
N LEU A 227 4.06 16.32 -8.53
CA LEU A 227 3.42 16.41 -9.85
C LEU A 227 2.07 17.14 -9.80
N LEU A 228 1.32 17.03 -8.69
CA LEU A 228 0.17 17.91 -8.47
C LEU A 228 0.60 19.37 -8.39
N LEU A 229 1.71 19.67 -7.71
CA LEU A 229 2.21 21.04 -7.54
C LEU A 229 2.82 21.63 -8.82
N ASP A 230 3.49 20.80 -9.62
CA ASP A 230 4.10 21.15 -10.91
C ASP A 230 4.45 19.89 -11.72
N LEU A 231 3.83 19.71 -12.89
CA LEU A 231 4.13 18.58 -13.78
C LEU A 231 5.57 18.62 -14.32
N ALA A 232 6.19 19.81 -14.38
CA ALA A 232 7.60 19.92 -14.79
C ALA A 232 8.56 19.31 -13.77
N ALA A 233 8.12 19.00 -12.54
CA ALA A 233 8.92 18.27 -11.56
C ALA A 233 9.38 16.90 -12.08
N GLY A 234 8.67 16.29 -13.04
CA GLY A 234 9.10 15.07 -13.72
C GLY A 234 10.47 15.17 -14.39
N ARG A 235 10.91 16.40 -14.73
CA ARG A 235 12.22 16.67 -15.34
C ARG A 235 13.33 16.97 -14.34
N ALA A 236 13.05 16.99 -13.04
CA ALA A 236 14.04 17.41 -12.04
C ALA A 236 15.28 16.50 -12.00
N ALA A 237 15.08 15.18 -12.06
CA ALA A 237 16.14 14.18 -12.17
C ALA A 237 16.33 13.65 -13.62
N GLN A 238 15.36 13.90 -14.51
CA GLN A 238 15.34 13.41 -15.89
C GLN A 238 15.05 14.56 -16.88
N PRO A 239 16.01 15.46 -17.16
CA PRO A 239 15.77 16.72 -17.89
C PRO A 239 15.09 16.58 -19.25
N ASP A 240 15.39 15.50 -19.98
CA ASP A 240 14.89 15.24 -21.33
C ASP A 240 13.58 14.46 -21.38
N SER A 241 12.99 14.14 -20.22
CA SER A 241 11.76 13.35 -20.14
C SER A 241 10.58 14.06 -20.85
N PRO A 242 9.79 13.34 -21.68
CA PRO A 242 8.61 13.92 -22.30
C PRO A 242 7.55 14.22 -21.24
N LEU A 243 6.80 15.30 -21.40
CA LEU A 243 5.74 15.68 -20.45
C LEU A 243 4.35 15.54 -21.10
N PRO A 244 3.28 15.47 -20.28
CA PRO A 244 1.90 15.56 -20.76
C PRO A 244 1.67 16.81 -21.61
N ALA A 245 0.61 16.79 -22.44
CA ALA A 245 0.21 17.98 -23.18
C ALA A 245 -0.23 19.12 -22.24
N ALA A 246 -0.83 18.76 -21.10
CA ALA A 246 -1.09 19.68 -20.01
C ALA A 246 0.20 20.18 -19.36
N ARG A 247 0.34 21.50 -19.24
CA ARG A 247 1.53 22.14 -18.63
C ARG A 247 1.51 22.16 -17.10
N HIS A 248 0.33 22.17 -16.49
CA HIS A 248 0.15 22.19 -15.05
C HIS A 248 -1.17 21.51 -14.68
N TYR A 249 -1.24 21.02 -13.46
CA TYR A 249 -2.49 20.54 -12.87
C TYR A 249 -3.31 21.71 -12.31
N PRO A 250 -4.60 21.89 -12.70
CA PRO A 250 -5.40 23.02 -12.22
C PRO A 250 -5.56 23.02 -10.70
N ASP A 251 -5.31 24.17 -10.07
CA ASP A 251 -5.33 24.36 -8.61
C ASP A 251 -4.47 23.37 -7.80
N GLY A 252 -3.37 22.90 -8.37
CA GLY A 252 -2.54 21.85 -7.79
C GLY A 252 -2.14 22.05 -6.33
N GLU A 253 -1.80 23.27 -5.92
CA GLU A 253 -1.49 23.56 -4.52
C GLU A 253 -2.72 23.45 -3.59
N ALA A 254 -3.89 23.92 -4.03
CA ALA A 254 -5.12 23.78 -3.24
C ALA A 254 -5.53 22.30 -3.12
N ARG A 255 -5.33 21.50 -4.18
CA ARG A 255 -5.56 20.06 -4.15
C ARG A 255 -4.58 19.33 -3.24
N ALA A 256 -3.30 19.66 -3.30
CA ALA A 256 -2.29 19.13 -2.38
C ALA A 256 -2.62 19.43 -0.91
N ARG A 257 -3.06 20.66 -0.59
CA ARG A 257 -3.55 21.05 0.75
C ARG A 257 -4.75 20.21 1.17
N TRP A 258 -5.75 20.10 0.29
CA TRP A 258 -6.94 19.30 0.55
C TRP A 258 -6.60 17.85 0.91
N HIS A 259 -5.64 17.22 0.21
CA HIS A 259 -5.23 15.85 0.53
C HIS A 259 -4.57 15.71 1.91
N LEU A 260 -3.80 16.71 2.35
CA LEU A 260 -3.18 16.72 3.68
C LEU A 260 -4.23 16.97 4.76
N ASP A 261 -5.13 17.94 4.57
CA ASP A 261 -6.22 18.26 5.49
C ASP A 261 -7.20 17.08 5.65
N ALA A 262 -7.67 16.52 4.53
CA ALA A 262 -8.55 15.36 4.53
C ALA A 262 -7.86 14.13 5.14
N GLY A 263 -6.58 13.92 4.83
CA GLY A 263 -5.81 12.83 5.41
C GLY A 263 -5.67 12.94 6.93
N LEU A 264 -5.36 14.13 7.44
CA LEU A 264 -5.31 14.40 8.87
C LEU A 264 -6.68 14.22 9.54
N ALA A 265 -7.76 14.65 8.90
CA ALA A 265 -9.12 14.47 9.41
C ALA A 265 -9.50 12.98 9.51
N THR A 266 -9.32 12.22 8.44
CA THR A 266 -9.57 10.77 8.42
C THR A 266 -8.74 10.04 9.48
N PHE A 267 -7.47 10.41 9.64
CA PHE A 267 -6.60 9.78 10.63
C PHE A 267 -7.03 10.06 12.07
N ARG A 268 -7.47 11.29 12.36
CA ARG A 268 -8.04 11.66 13.68
C ARG A 268 -9.35 10.92 13.95
N GLU A 269 -10.22 10.81 12.95
CA GLU A 269 -11.48 10.06 13.07
C GLU A 269 -11.22 8.56 13.33
N TYR A 270 -10.30 7.97 12.57
CA TYR A 270 -10.03 6.54 12.63
C TYR A 270 -9.20 6.14 13.85
N PHE A 271 -8.12 6.86 14.22
CA PHE A 271 -7.26 6.46 15.33
C PHE A 271 -7.45 7.30 16.60
N GLY A 272 -8.11 8.46 16.54
CA GLY A 272 -8.19 9.39 17.68
C GLY A 272 -6.85 10.09 17.98
N LEU A 273 -5.90 10.09 17.03
CA LEU A 273 -4.54 10.58 17.21
C LEU A 273 -4.20 11.61 16.12
N THR A 274 -3.28 12.53 16.42
CA THR A 274 -2.64 13.38 15.41
C THR A 274 -1.26 12.80 15.10
N PRO A 275 -0.98 12.42 13.84
CA PRO A 275 0.29 11.82 13.45
C PRO A 275 1.43 12.85 13.50
N ALA A 276 2.63 12.39 13.85
CA ALA A 276 3.81 13.26 13.96
C ALA A 276 4.52 13.48 12.62
N GLY A 277 4.25 12.67 11.61
CA GLY A 277 4.84 12.84 10.28
C GLY A 277 4.14 12.08 9.18
N CYS A 278 4.71 12.24 7.98
CA CYS A 278 4.11 11.86 6.73
C CYS A 278 5.01 10.85 6.01
N TRP A 279 4.44 9.76 5.50
CA TRP A 279 4.97 9.12 4.30
C TRP A 279 4.30 9.84 3.12
N PRO A 280 5.02 10.69 2.36
CA PRO A 280 4.49 11.17 1.09
C PRO A 280 4.24 9.97 0.20
N SER A 281 3.20 10.00 -0.64
CA SER A 281 2.91 8.90 -1.55
C SER A 281 4.14 8.52 -2.34
N GLU A 282 4.54 7.26 -2.27
CA GLU A 282 5.75 6.76 -2.95
C GLU A 282 7.04 7.45 -2.49
N GLY A 283 7.08 7.99 -1.27
CA GLY A 283 8.15 8.86 -0.82
C GLY A 283 8.39 10.05 -1.75
N ALA A 284 7.42 10.46 -2.57
CA ALA A 284 7.60 11.50 -3.58
C ALA A 284 7.67 12.89 -2.95
N VAL A 285 8.81 13.56 -3.12
CA VAL A 285 9.11 14.85 -2.50
C VAL A 285 9.69 15.86 -3.48
N CYS A 286 9.46 17.13 -3.18
CA CYS A 286 10.18 18.29 -3.69
C CYS A 286 10.18 19.37 -2.59
N GLU A 287 10.93 20.45 -2.75
CA GLU A 287 11.00 21.51 -1.72
C GLU A 287 9.63 22.05 -1.34
N ARG A 288 8.77 22.29 -2.35
CA ARG A 288 7.40 22.78 -2.14
C ARG A 288 6.52 21.77 -1.38
N SER A 289 6.63 20.47 -1.69
CA SER A 289 5.81 19.46 -0.99
C SER A 289 6.26 19.26 0.46
N VAL A 290 7.57 19.31 0.74
CA VAL A 290 8.10 19.24 2.11
C VAL A 290 7.69 20.47 2.93
N ALA A 291 7.76 21.67 2.35
CA ALA A 291 7.27 22.88 3.00
C ALA A 291 5.76 22.79 3.30
N LEU A 292 4.98 22.24 2.36
CA LEU A 292 3.55 22.05 2.54
C LEU A 292 3.25 21.07 3.69
N ILE A 293 3.92 19.92 3.74
CA ILE A 293 3.82 18.95 4.85
C ILE A 293 4.11 19.64 6.19
N GLY A 294 5.20 20.41 6.28
CA GLY A 294 5.55 21.16 7.49
C GLY A 294 4.49 22.17 7.92
N SER A 295 3.87 22.87 6.96
CA SER A 295 2.80 23.83 7.25
C SER A 295 1.54 23.19 7.86
N HIS A 296 1.36 21.87 7.73
CA HIS A 296 0.28 21.10 8.35
C HIS A 296 0.67 20.49 9.71
N GLY A 297 1.81 20.90 10.28
CA GLY A 297 2.26 20.47 11.61
C GLY A 297 2.94 19.10 11.65
N LEU A 298 3.26 18.53 10.49
CA LEU A 298 3.96 17.24 10.38
C LEU A 298 5.47 17.47 10.49
N GLY A 299 6.10 16.87 11.50
CA GLY A 299 7.49 17.13 11.87
C GLY A 299 8.53 16.32 11.09
N TRP A 300 8.11 15.33 10.29
CA TRP A 300 9.01 14.54 9.46
C TRP A 300 8.35 14.03 8.17
N ALA A 301 9.19 13.76 7.17
CA ALA A 301 8.85 13.01 5.96
C ALA A 301 9.96 12.01 5.60
N ALA A 302 9.64 10.99 4.81
CA ALA A 302 10.61 10.00 4.34
C ALA A 302 10.61 9.84 2.80
N THR A 303 11.76 9.52 2.21
CA THR A 303 11.96 9.33 0.76
C THR A 303 13.15 8.39 0.46
N GLY A 304 13.50 8.17 -0.81
CA GLY A 304 14.57 7.27 -1.26
C GLY A 304 15.99 7.81 -1.12
N GLN A 305 16.98 6.92 -0.97
CA GLN A 305 18.40 7.30 -0.87
C GLN A 305 18.86 8.12 -2.09
N ARG A 306 18.44 7.70 -3.28
CA ARG A 306 18.80 8.35 -4.55
C ARG A 306 18.33 9.79 -4.65
N VAL A 307 17.22 10.16 -4.00
CA VAL A 307 16.78 11.56 -3.89
C VAL A 307 17.82 12.40 -3.16
N LEU A 308 18.40 11.89 -2.07
CA LEU A 308 19.51 12.55 -1.39
C LEU A 308 20.75 12.66 -2.27
N GLN A 309 21.08 11.60 -3.02
CA GLN A 309 22.22 11.60 -3.94
C GLN A 309 22.08 12.68 -5.01
N HIS A 310 20.91 12.83 -5.62
CA HIS A 310 20.63 13.90 -6.58
C HIS A 310 20.66 15.30 -5.95
N SER A 311 20.38 15.40 -4.65
CA SER A 311 20.28 16.67 -3.92
C SER A 311 21.60 17.17 -3.34
N LEU A 312 22.62 16.32 -3.22
CA LEU A 312 23.93 16.67 -2.70
C LEU A 312 24.96 16.85 -3.83
N SER A 313 25.80 17.88 -3.73
CA SER A 313 26.92 18.12 -4.65
C SER A 313 28.19 18.50 -3.86
N PRO A 314 29.25 17.66 -3.87
CA PRO A 314 29.31 16.34 -4.50
C PRO A 314 28.38 15.32 -3.80
N PRO A 315 28.04 14.21 -4.47
CA PRO A 315 27.33 13.10 -3.85
C PRO A 315 28.06 12.63 -2.57
N PRO A 316 27.33 12.09 -1.59
CA PRO A 316 27.93 11.59 -0.36
C PRO A 316 28.79 10.34 -0.61
N ASP A 317 30.10 10.45 -0.38
CA ASP A 317 31.04 9.31 -0.45
C ASP A 317 31.07 8.46 0.82
N ALA A 318 30.54 9.00 1.93
CA ALA A 318 30.58 8.38 3.25
C ALA A 318 29.19 7.91 3.69
N SER A 319 29.13 6.68 4.21
CA SER A 319 27.95 6.04 4.80
C SER A 319 27.24 6.91 5.84
N ASP A 320 28.00 7.71 6.60
CA ASP A 320 27.46 8.59 7.64
C ASP A 320 26.54 9.71 7.13
N ARG A 321 26.64 10.08 5.85
CA ARG A 321 25.77 11.06 5.21
C ARG A 321 24.45 10.43 4.77
N PHE A 322 24.41 9.15 4.45
CA PHE A 322 23.15 8.46 4.13
C PHE A 322 22.33 8.14 5.38
N HIS A 323 23.01 7.84 6.49
CA HIS A 323 22.36 7.42 7.73
C HIS A 323 22.17 8.57 8.71
N ARG A 324 21.60 9.69 8.27
CA ARG A 324 21.20 10.80 9.17
C ARG A 324 19.98 11.53 8.63
N PRO A 325 19.19 12.16 9.52
CA PRO A 325 18.12 13.04 9.08
C PRO A 325 18.68 14.34 8.49
N TYR A 326 17.94 14.93 7.56
CA TYR A 326 18.23 16.24 6.99
C TYR A 326 17.07 17.22 7.18
N GLN A 327 17.32 18.51 6.97
CA GLN A 327 16.29 19.54 7.03
C GLN A 327 16.59 20.65 6.02
N LEU A 328 15.57 21.06 5.25
CA LEU A 328 15.70 22.13 4.23
C LEU A 328 15.77 23.52 4.85
N ALA A 329 14.87 23.81 5.80
CA ALA A 329 14.80 25.08 6.51
C ALA A 329 14.69 24.82 8.01
N ALA A 330 15.38 25.64 8.81
CA ALA A 330 15.33 25.54 10.27
C ALA A 330 13.86 25.60 10.76
N GLY A 331 13.46 24.61 11.56
CA GLY A 331 12.08 24.47 12.04
C GLY A 331 11.12 23.74 11.09
N GLY A 332 11.54 23.38 9.89
CA GLY A 332 10.78 22.53 8.96
C GLY A 332 10.81 21.03 9.30
N PRO A 333 10.17 20.17 8.50
CA PRO A 333 10.20 18.73 8.71
C PRO A 333 11.61 18.14 8.59
N TRP A 334 11.91 17.11 9.38
CA TRP A 334 13.10 16.29 9.18
C TRP A 334 12.85 15.28 8.06
N LEU A 335 13.80 15.16 7.15
CA LEU A 335 13.79 14.21 6.04
C LEU A 335 14.62 12.98 6.42
N PHE A 336 13.98 11.82 6.38
CA PHE A 336 14.63 10.52 6.54
C PHE A 336 14.77 9.86 5.17
N PHE A 337 15.98 9.42 4.84
CA PHE A 337 16.25 8.74 3.58
C PHE A 337 16.33 7.24 3.83
N ARG A 338 15.53 6.49 3.08
CA ARG A 338 15.55 5.03 3.00
C ARG A 338 16.94 4.56 2.59
N ASP A 339 17.46 3.55 3.26
CA ASP A 339 18.61 2.78 2.78
C ASP A 339 18.10 1.81 1.71
N ASP A 340 18.40 2.10 0.44
CA ASP A 340 17.86 1.35 -0.69
C ASP A 340 18.36 -0.10 -0.68
N ALA A 341 19.63 -0.32 -0.33
CA ALA A 341 20.22 -1.66 -0.34
C ALA A 341 19.64 -2.57 0.74
N LEU A 342 19.40 -2.06 1.96
CA LEU A 342 18.78 -2.85 3.03
C LEU A 342 17.30 -3.10 2.78
N SER A 343 16.59 -2.09 2.27
CA SER A 343 15.15 -2.18 2.03
C SER A 343 14.83 -3.08 0.83
N ASP A 344 15.57 -2.96 -0.28
CA ASP A 344 15.41 -3.80 -1.47
C ASP A 344 15.76 -5.26 -1.19
N ARG A 345 16.63 -5.55 -0.21
CA ARG A 345 16.89 -6.93 0.20
C ARG A 345 15.67 -7.60 0.78
N ILE A 346 14.89 -6.89 1.61
CA ILE A 346 13.61 -7.39 2.11
C ILE A 346 12.61 -7.54 0.96
N GLY A 347 12.52 -6.54 0.07
CA GLY A 347 11.56 -6.57 -1.04
C GLY A 347 11.83 -7.65 -2.09
N PHE A 348 13.10 -7.96 -2.39
CA PHE A 348 13.44 -8.70 -3.62
C PHE A 348 14.47 -9.81 -3.46
N VAL A 349 15.30 -9.80 -2.41
CA VAL A 349 16.42 -10.75 -2.27
C VAL A 349 16.09 -11.87 -1.29
N TYR A 350 15.64 -11.52 -0.09
CA TYR A 350 15.44 -12.47 1.00
C TYR A 350 14.24 -13.40 0.80
N GLN A 351 13.35 -13.10 -0.15
CA GLN A 351 12.22 -13.96 -0.52
C GLN A 351 12.63 -15.38 -0.94
N SER A 352 13.86 -15.58 -1.41
CA SER A 352 14.41 -16.89 -1.78
C SER A 352 15.29 -17.55 -0.70
N TRP A 353 15.48 -16.89 0.45
CA TRP A 353 16.37 -17.34 1.51
C TRP A 353 15.60 -18.06 2.63
N HIS A 354 16.31 -18.85 3.43
CA HIS A 354 15.76 -19.31 4.70
C HIS A 354 15.60 -18.10 5.65
N GLY A 355 14.48 -18.02 6.37
CA GLY A 355 14.11 -16.83 7.14
C GLY A 355 15.13 -16.42 8.22
N ASP A 356 15.73 -17.40 8.91
CA ASP A 356 16.78 -17.13 9.90
C ASP A 356 18.07 -16.58 9.26
N ASP A 357 18.46 -17.07 8.08
CA ASP A 357 19.67 -16.63 7.37
C ASP A 357 19.49 -15.21 6.82
N ALA A 358 18.31 -14.92 6.27
CA ALA A 358 17.95 -13.58 5.81
C ALA A 358 17.96 -12.56 6.96
N ALA A 359 17.39 -12.92 8.11
CA ALA A 359 17.41 -12.07 9.30
C ALA A 359 18.84 -11.84 9.82
N ALA A 360 19.67 -12.89 9.84
CA ALA A 360 21.08 -12.79 10.24
C ALA A 360 21.87 -11.87 9.31
N ASP A 361 21.77 -12.04 7.98
CA ASP A 361 22.46 -11.17 7.01
C ASP A 361 22.05 -9.69 7.15
N LEU A 362 20.76 -9.42 7.39
CA LEU A 362 20.28 -8.05 7.59
C LEU A 362 20.86 -7.42 8.88
N VAL A 363 20.89 -8.17 9.98
CA VAL A 363 21.47 -7.73 11.24
C VAL A 363 22.98 -7.51 11.13
N ASP A 364 23.70 -8.41 10.45
CA ASP A 364 25.14 -8.30 10.22
C ASP A 364 25.49 -7.06 9.37
N ARG A 365 24.64 -6.68 8.42
CA ARG A 365 24.79 -5.42 7.67
C ARG A 365 24.63 -4.21 8.56
N LEU A 366 23.60 -4.19 9.41
CA LEU A 366 23.37 -3.12 10.37
C LEU A 366 24.53 -3.02 11.39
N GLN A 367 25.09 -4.15 11.82
CA GLN A 367 26.29 -4.18 12.67
C GLN A 367 27.51 -3.58 11.98
N ARG A 368 27.73 -3.90 10.71
CA ARG A 368 28.83 -3.31 9.92
C ARG A 368 28.69 -1.80 9.84
N ILE A 369 27.49 -1.31 9.53
CA ILE A 369 27.18 0.12 9.58
C ILE A 369 27.49 0.67 10.97
N ALA A 370 27.00 0.04 12.04
CA ALA A 370 27.25 0.49 13.42
C ALA A 370 28.75 0.56 13.79
N ALA A 371 29.59 -0.29 13.20
CA ALA A 371 31.03 -0.35 13.44
C ALA A 371 31.85 0.68 12.62
N GLU A 372 31.28 1.25 11.56
CA GLU A 372 31.97 2.26 10.74
C GLU A 372 32.31 3.52 11.56
N PRO A 373 33.50 4.11 11.38
CA PRO A 373 33.84 5.41 11.96
C PRO A 373 32.93 6.50 11.40
N ALA A 374 32.08 7.10 12.26
CA ALA A 374 31.12 8.11 11.85
C ALA A 374 30.86 9.12 12.97
N ALA A 375 30.32 10.28 12.59
CA ALA A 375 29.80 11.24 13.54
C ALA A 375 28.64 10.61 14.37
N PRO A 376 28.45 11.04 15.63
CA PRO A 376 27.29 10.63 16.42
C PRO A 376 25.97 10.97 15.71
N GLY A 377 24.93 10.22 16.04
CA GLY A 377 23.57 10.52 15.60
C GLY A 377 23.12 9.85 14.31
N ARG A 378 23.69 8.67 14.00
CA ARG A 378 23.26 7.89 12.86
C ARG A 378 21.88 7.27 13.04
N VAL A 379 21.08 7.35 11.97
CA VAL A 379 19.75 6.74 11.83
C VAL A 379 19.70 6.03 10.48
N VAL A 380 19.56 4.71 10.50
CA VAL A 380 19.26 3.92 9.30
C VAL A 380 17.75 3.79 9.18
N THR A 381 17.20 4.11 8.01
CA THR A 381 15.77 3.98 7.73
C THR A 381 15.59 2.86 6.72
N ILE A 382 14.87 1.81 7.10
CA ILE A 382 14.41 0.76 6.20
C ILE A 382 12.92 1.00 5.99
N ALA A 383 12.52 1.26 4.75
CA ALA A 383 11.15 1.64 4.43
C ALA A 383 10.67 0.93 3.17
N LEU A 384 9.50 0.32 3.24
CA LEU A 384 8.87 -0.40 2.13
C LEU A 384 7.38 -0.67 2.38
N ASP A 385 6.72 -1.13 1.33
CA ASP A 385 5.34 -1.60 1.39
C ASP A 385 5.23 -2.74 2.41
N GLY A 386 4.13 -2.72 3.16
CA GLY A 386 3.90 -3.63 4.27
C GLY A 386 3.04 -4.83 3.89
N GLU A 387 2.55 -4.92 2.66
CA GLU A 387 1.80 -6.06 2.12
C GLU A 387 2.52 -6.81 0.99
N ASN A 388 3.21 -6.09 0.11
CA ASN A 388 3.65 -6.63 -1.17
C ASN A 388 4.76 -7.69 -1.11
N PRO A 389 5.77 -7.62 -0.21
CA PRO A 389 6.84 -8.63 -0.22
C PRO A 389 6.34 -10.04 0.14
N TRP A 390 5.32 -10.16 0.98
CA TRP A 390 5.08 -11.39 1.74
C TRP A 390 4.49 -12.53 0.91
N ASP A 391 3.83 -12.24 -0.21
CA ASP A 391 3.33 -13.24 -1.16
C ASP A 391 4.43 -14.10 -1.80
N HIS A 392 5.68 -13.62 -1.73
CA HIS A 392 6.88 -14.29 -2.25
C HIS A 392 7.69 -15.00 -1.17
N TYR A 393 7.32 -14.86 0.11
CA TYR A 393 7.99 -15.53 1.21
C TYR A 393 7.25 -16.81 1.60
N PRO A 394 7.98 -17.87 2.00
CA PRO A 394 7.36 -18.99 2.69
C PRO A 394 6.54 -18.53 3.89
N ALA A 395 5.31 -19.05 4.02
CA ALA A 395 4.41 -18.77 5.14
C ALA A 395 4.19 -17.26 5.38
N ASN A 396 3.98 -16.49 4.31
CA ASN A 396 3.72 -15.05 4.35
C ASN A 396 4.76 -14.23 5.13
N GLY A 397 6.04 -14.60 5.04
CA GLY A 397 7.12 -13.92 5.75
C GLY A 397 7.19 -14.20 7.26
N TYR A 398 6.32 -15.06 7.80
CA TYR A 398 6.21 -15.35 9.24
C TYR A 398 7.55 -15.69 9.90
N TYR A 399 8.32 -16.58 9.29
CA TYR A 399 9.61 -17.01 9.85
C TYR A 399 10.65 -15.90 9.81
N PHE A 400 10.75 -15.18 8.68
CA PHE A 400 11.67 -14.06 8.52
C PHE A 400 11.36 -12.92 9.50
N LEU A 401 10.11 -12.45 9.56
CA LEU A 401 9.70 -11.35 10.45
C LEU A 401 9.91 -11.71 11.92
N SER A 402 9.60 -12.95 12.31
CA SER A 402 9.85 -13.45 13.67
C SER A 402 11.34 -13.46 14.01
N ALA A 403 12.18 -13.98 13.12
CA ALA A 403 13.64 -14.03 13.32
C ALA A 403 14.23 -12.62 13.39
N LEU A 404 13.83 -11.73 12.47
CA LEU A 404 14.29 -10.35 12.39
C LEU A 404 13.92 -9.56 13.65
N TYR A 405 12.66 -9.59 14.07
CA TYR A 405 12.20 -8.85 15.25
C TYR A 405 12.82 -9.36 16.54
N ARG A 406 13.01 -10.67 16.67
CA ARG A 406 13.75 -11.27 17.79
C ARG A 406 15.19 -10.77 17.83
N ALA A 407 15.88 -10.77 16.68
CA ALA A 407 17.28 -10.36 16.60
C ALA A 407 17.45 -8.86 16.89
N LEU A 408 16.68 -8.00 16.22
CA LEU A 408 16.74 -6.55 16.39
C LEU A 408 16.35 -6.10 17.80
N GLY A 409 15.28 -6.67 18.37
CA GLY A 409 14.78 -6.29 19.69
C GLY A 409 15.72 -6.66 20.86
N ALA A 410 16.68 -7.56 20.64
CA ALA A 410 17.65 -8.00 21.64
C ALA A 410 19.08 -7.46 21.39
N HIS A 411 19.30 -6.76 20.29
CA HIS A 411 20.65 -6.48 19.80
C HIS A 411 21.39 -5.43 20.66
N PRO A 412 22.65 -5.67 21.09
CA PRO A 412 23.36 -4.76 22.00
C PRO A 412 23.78 -3.44 21.34
N ALA A 413 24.16 -3.45 20.05
CA ALA A 413 24.65 -2.28 19.33
C ALA A 413 23.58 -1.54 18.50
N ILE A 414 22.34 -2.05 18.46
CA ILE A 414 21.23 -1.45 17.70
C ILE A 414 20.18 -0.94 18.68
N ARG A 415 19.58 0.20 18.35
CA ARG A 415 18.44 0.79 19.05
C ARG A 415 17.31 0.98 18.05
N MET A 416 16.26 0.17 18.17
CA MET A 416 15.03 0.39 17.42
C MET A 416 14.39 1.71 17.82
N THR A 417 14.00 2.51 16.85
CA THR A 417 13.40 3.83 17.06
C THR A 417 12.36 4.14 15.98
N THR A 418 11.77 5.32 16.07
CA THR A 418 10.85 5.87 15.07
C THR A 418 11.23 7.32 14.79
N PRO A 419 10.84 7.92 13.65
CA PRO A 419 11.11 9.31 13.34
C PRO A 419 10.61 10.28 14.44
N ALA A 420 9.41 10.09 15.00
CA ALA A 420 8.94 10.95 16.09
C ALA A 420 9.79 10.84 17.36
N ARG A 421 10.36 9.67 17.65
CA ARG A 421 11.33 9.53 18.75
C ARG A 421 12.63 10.25 18.41
N CYS A 422 13.08 10.18 17.16
CA CYS A 422 14.26 10.92 16.70
C CYS A 422 14.09 12.44 16.83
N LEU A 423 12.91 12.98 16.51
CA LEU A 423 12.59 14.42 16.70
C LEU A 423 12.75 14.89 18.16
N ARG A 424 12.55 13.99 19.12
CA ARG A 424 12.66 14.26 20.57
C ARG A 424 14.01 13.85 21.16
N ASP A 425 14.89 13.25 20.36
CA ASP A 425 16.18 12.75 20.84
C ASP A 425 17.19 13.91 20.94
N PRO A 426 17.63 14.28 22.15
CA PRO A 426 18.55 15.42 22.32
C PRO A 426 19.93 15.15 21.72
N GLU A 427 20.28 13.90 21.43
CA GLU A 427 21.54 13.51 20.78
C GLU A 427 21.49 13.60 19.25
N LEU A 428 20.31 13.84 18.66
CA LEU A 428 20.14 13.95 17.21
C LEU A 428 19.93 15.38 16.75
N ARG A 429 20.61 15.76 15.67
CA ARG A 429 20.34 17.00 14.94
C ARG A 429 20.30 16.67 13.44
N PRO A 430 19.36 17.26 12.68
CA PRO A 430 19.33 17.08 11.25
C PRO A 430 20.49 17.85 10.62
N ALA A 431 21.06 17.30 9.56
CA ALA A 431 22.00 18.04 8.72
C ALA A 431 21.24 19.05 7.83
N PRO A 432 21.80 20.24 7.56
CA PRO A 432 21.21 21.14 6.59
C PRO A 432 21.23 20.51 5.20
N LEU A 433 20.13 20.62 4.47
CA LEU A 433 20.02 20.25 3.07
C LEU A 433 19.73 21.52 2.26
N PRO A 434 20.72 22.09 1.54
CA PRO A 434 20.54 23.38 0.87
C PRO A 434 19.50 23.37 -0.25
N ARG A 435 19.32 22.21 -0.90
CA ARG A 435 18.41 22.01 -2.02
C ARG A 435 17.87 20.59 -2.00
N LEU A 436 16.63 20.39 -2.42
CA LEU A 436 16.05 19.06 -2.67
C LEU A 436 15.66 18.92 -4.15
N VAL A 437 16.25 17.94 -4.84
CA VAL A 437 15.81 17.53 -6.18
C VAL A 437 14.51 16.72 -6.06
N ALA A 438 13.54 16.99 -6.94
CA ALA A 438 12.28 16.26 -6.91
C ALA A 438 12.48 14.80 -7.31
N GLY A 439 11.91 13.88 -6.55
CA GLY A 439 12.06 12.45 -6.77
C GLY A 439 11.24 11.62 -5.80
N SER A 440 11.26 10.31 -5.97
CA SER A 440 10.53 9.34 -5.16
C SER A 440 11.47 8.28 -4.58
N TRP A 441 10.93 7.38 -3.78
CA TRP A 441 11.68 6.21 -3.33
C TRP A 441 12.01 5.21 -4.44
N VAL A 442 11.36 5.28 -5.60
CA VAL A 442 11.65 4.45 -6.77
C VAL A 442 12.62 5.19 -7.69
N HIS A 443 13.82 4.63 -7.87
CA HIS A 443 14.90 5.15 -8.74
C HIS A 443 15.42 6.56 -8.40
N GLY A 444 14.88 7.23 -7.38
CA GLY A 444 15.23 8.61 -7.04
C GLY A 444 14.67 9.66 -7.99
N ASP A 445 13.73 9.29 -8.85
CA ASP A 445 13.07 10.17 -9.82
C ASP A 445 11.53 9.99 -9.78
N LEU A 446 10.83 10.59 -10.74
CA LEU A 446 9.37 10.51 -10.86
C LEU A 446 8.92 9.73 -12.12
N ALA A 447 9.84 9.05 -12.81
CA ALA A 447 9.59 8.41 -14.11
C ALA A 447 8.58 7.24 -14.03
N THR A 448 8.35 6.71 -12.83
CA THR A 448 7.30 5.73 -12.58
C THR A 448 5.90 6.31 -12.83
N TRP A 449 5.66 7.61 -12.62
CA TRP A 449 4.31 8.23 -12.71
C TRP A 449 4.16 9.31 -13.80
N ILE A 450 5.24 9.71 -14.47
CA ILE A 450 5.22 10.67 -15.60
C ILE A 450 6.42 10.38 -16.50
N GLY A 451 6.45 10.90 -17.73
CA GLY A 451 7.63 10.71 -18.59
C GLY A 451 7.51 9.60 -19.64
N ASP A 452 6.37 8.92 -19.67
CA ASP A 452 6.03 7.88 -20.65
C ASP A 452 4.73 8.30 -21.38
N PRO A 453 4.55 8.02 -22.69
CA PRO A 453 3.37 8.43 -23.43
C PRO A 453 2.04 8.00 -22.78
N ASP A 454 1.95 6.79 -22.24
CA ASP A 454 0.71 6.26 -21.66
C ASP A 454 0.41 6.93 -20.31
N LYS A 455 1.45 7.17 -19.50
CA LYS A 455 1.32 7.90 -18.23
C LYS A 455 1.00 9.37 -18.46
N ASN A 456 1.63 9.98 -19.46
CA ASN A 456 1.38 11.35 -19.86
C ASN A 456 -0.07 11.51 -20.34
N ARG A 457 -0.59 10.52 -21.08
CA ARG A 457 -1.99 10.46 -21.46
C ARG A 457 -2.92 10.34 -20.26
N ALA A 458 -2.59 9.54 -19.25
CA ALA A 458 -3.36 9.46 -18.00
C ALA A 458 -3.44 10.82 -17.28
N TRP A 459 -2.35 11.61 -17.28
CA TRP A 459 -2.34 12.97 -16.72
C TRP A 459 -3.23 13.92 -17.52
N ASP A 460 -3.19 13.84 -18.85
CA ASP A 460 -4.05 14.66 -19.71
C ASP A 460 -5.54 14.34 -19.47
N LEU A 461 -5.90 13.08 -19.28
CA LEU A 461 -7.27 12.67 -18.91
C LEU A 461 -7.67 13.22 -17.53
N LEU A 462 -6.77 13.17 -16.54
CA LEU A 462 -7.04 13.73 -15.21
C LEU A 462 -7.24 15.25 -15.27
N VAL A 463 -6.41 15.97 -16.02
CA VAL A 463 -6.53 17.42 -16.19
C VAL A 463 -7.84 17.79 -16.89
N GLN A 464 -8.27 17.02 -17.89
CA GLN A 464 -9.59 17.21 -18.51
C GLN A 464 -10.71 17.03 -17.49
N ALA A 465 -10.66 15.98 -16.68
CA ALA A 465 -11.64 15.71 -15.63
C ALA A 465 -11.67 16.81 -14.56
N LYS A 466 -10.50 17.29 -14.11
CA LYS A 466 -10.39 18.43 -13.18
C LYS A 466 -11.00 19.70 -13.77
N ARG A 467 -10.78 19.99 -15.05
CA ARG A 467 -11.42 21.15 -15.71
C ARG A 467 -12.93 21.02 -15.79
N ALA A 468 -13.46 19.80 -15.99
CA ALA A 468 -14.90 19.56 -15.92
C ALA A 468 -15.42 19.76 -14.49
N PHE A 469 -14.70 19.25 -13.48
CA PHE A 469 -14.99 19.49 -12.08
C PHE A 469 -15.08 20.99 -11.78
N ASP A 470 -14.09 21.79 -12.19
CA ASP A 470 -14.06 23.23 -11.89
C ASP A 470 -15.24 24.00 -12.53
N ARG A 471 -15.72 23.55 -13.69
CA ARG A 471 -16.88 24.14 -14.36
C ARG A 471 -18.21 23.76 -13.72
N HIS A 472 -18.34 22.52 -13.24
CA HIS A 472 -19.65 21.93 -12.92
C HIS A 472 -19.86 21.63 -11.43
N ALA A 473 -18.81 21.57 -10.61
CA ALA A 473 -18.92 21.24 -9.18
C ALA A 473 -19.52 22.37 -8.32
N GLY A 474 -19.64 23.58 -8.88
CA GLY A 474 -20.09 24.77 -8.16
C GLY A 474 -19.02 25.33 -7.21
N ARG A 475 -19.36 26.42 -6.50
CA ARG A 475 -18.43 27.11 -5.59
C ARG A 475 -18.14 26.35 -4.30
N GLN A 476 -19.07 25.48 -3.88
CA GLN A 476 -18.94 24.65 -2.68
C GLN A 476 -19.30 23.20 -3.05
N PRO A 477 -18.36 22.47 -3.66
CA PRO A 477 -18.59 21.09 -4.06
C PRO A 477 -18.96 20.21 -2.87
N ALA A 478 -19.87 19.26 -3.07
CA ALA A 478 -20.22 18.29 -2.04
C ALA A 478 -18.99 17.46 -1.60
N PRO A 479 -18.87 17.05 -0.32
CA PRO A 479 -17.72 16.27 0.15
C PRO A 479 -17.47 14.98 -0.65
N ALA A 480 -18.53 14.28 -1.06
CA ALA A 480 -18.43 13.07 -1.88
C ALA A 480 -17.78 13.34 -3.25
N LEU A 481 -18.07 14.51 -3.83
CA LEU A 481 -17.52 14.91 -5.12
C LEU A 481 -16.02 15.27 -5.01
N LEU A 482 -15.63 15.97 -3.93
CA LEU A 482 -14.21 16.23 -3.62
C LEU A 482 -13.42 14.94 -3.39
N ARG A 483 -14.02 13.97 -2.68
CA ARG A 483 -13.43 12.65 -2.48
C ARG A 483 -13.29 11.88 -3.80
N GLN A 484 -14.29 11.92 -4.67
CA GLN A 484 -14.20 11.26 -5.97
C GLN A 484 -13.10 11.87 -6.85
N LEU A 485 -12.95 13.19 -6.88
CA LEU A 485 -11.83 13.83 -7.57
C LEU A 485 -10.50 13.35 -6.98
N ALA A 486 -10.41 13.27 -5.66
CA ALA A 486 -9.23 12.81 -4.97
C ALA A 486 -8.89 11.33 -5.18
N VAL A 487 -9.89 10.48 -5.43
CA VAL A 487 -9.66 9.11 -5.90
C VAL A 487 -8.96 9.16 -7.25
N CYS A 488 -9.44 9.97 -8.21
CA CYS A 488 -8.82 10.10 -9.53
C CYS A 488 -7.40 10.71 -9.50
N GLU A 489 -7.03 11.44 -8.44
CA GLU A 489 -5.71 12.05 -8.26
C GLU A 489 -4.64 11.07 -7.73
N GLY A 490 -5.01 9.83 -7.39
CA GLY A 490 -4.11 8.83 -6.79
C GLY A 490 -2.99 8.34 -7.69
N SER A 491 -1.83 7.99 -7.09
CA SER A 491 -0.63 7.57 -7.81
C SER A 491 -0.80 6.24 -8.56
N ASP A 492 -1.68 5.35 -8.08
CA ASP A 492 -1.90 4.01 -8.65
C ASP A 492 -2.24 4.08 -10.14
N TRP A 493 -3.02 5.08 -10.55
CA TRP A 493 -3.46 5.27 -11.93
C TRP A 493 -2.32 5.59 -12.90
N PHE A 494 -1.16 5.95 -12.38
CA PHE A 494 0.03 6.31 -13.15
C PHE A 494 1.17 5.28 -13.00
N TRP A 495 1.05 4.34 -12.04
CA TRP A 495 2.01 3.27 -11.82
C TRP A 495 1.91 2.16 -12.89
N TRP A 496 0.69 1.77 -13.21
CA TRP A 496 0.39 0.63 -14.09
C TRP A 496 0.56 0.91 -15.59
N PRO A 497 0.18 2.08 -16.14
CA PRO A 497 0.29 2.33 -17.58
C PRO A 497 1.71 2.14 -18.15
N GLY A 498 1.77 1.57 -19.34
CA GLY A 498 2.99 1.36 -20.13
C GLY A 498 3.43 -0.10 -20.26
N ALA A 499 4.38 -0.33 -21.17
CA ALA A 499 4.78 -1.66 -21.62
C ALA A 499 5.49 -2.53 -20.56
N TYR A 500 5.98 -1.94 -19.47
CA TYR A 500 6.75 -2.66 -18.44
C TYR A 500 5.91 -3.66 -17.62
N ASN A 501 4.63 -3.35 -17.36
CA ASN A 501 3.79 -4.15 -16.47
C ASN A 501 3.04 -5.27 -17.24
N PRO A 502 2.54 -6.32 -16.56
CA PRO A 502 1.78 -7.41 -17.19
C PRO A 502 0.51 -6.93 -17.88
N ALA A 503 0.21 -7.48 -19.05
CA ALA A 503 -0.94 -7.11 -19.88
C ALA A 503 -2.27 -7.15 -19.11
N GLU A 504 -2.53 -8.24 -18.38
CA GLU A 504 -3.77 -8.45 -17.62
C GLU A 504 -3.92 -7.42 -16.48
N THR A 505 -2.84 -7.17 -15.75
CA THR A 505 -2.82 -6.18 -14.66
C THR A 505 -3.03 -4.77 -15.19
N VAL A 506 -2.35 -4.39 -16.28
CA VAL A 506 -2.55 -3.09 -16.92
C VAL A 506 -4.00 -2.93 -17.37
N ALA A 507 -4.57 -3.93 -18.06
CA ALA A 507 -5.96 -3.87 -18.49
C ALA A 507 -6.95 -3.70 -17.32
N ALA A 508 -6.70 -4.38 -16.18
CA ALA A 508 -7.54 -4.27 -14.99
C ALA A 508 -7.51 -2.88 -14.36
N PHE A 509 -6.31 -2.31 -14.14
CA PHE A 509 -6.17 -0.98 -13.51
C PHE A 509 -6.53 0.16 -14.47
N GLU A 510 -6.28 0.00 -15.77
CA GLU A 510 -6.73 0.91 -16.82
C GLU A 510 -8.25 1.04 -16.84
N HIS A 511 -8.95 -0.10 -16.81
CA HIS A 511 -10.40 -0.13 -16.79
C HIS A 511 -10.96 0.48 -15.50
N LEU A 512 -10.34 0.19 -14.36
CA LEU A 512 -10.71 0.77 -13.07
C LEU A 512 -10.53 2.28 -13.09
N TYR A 513 -9.42 2.80 -13.60
CA TYR A 513 -9.18 4.24 -13.67
C TYR A 513 -10.20 4.95 -14.56
N ARG A 514 -10.50 4.42 -15.75
CA ARG A 514 -11.55 4.98 -16.61
C ARG A 514 -12.92 4.95 -15.93
N THR A 515 -13.20 3.93 -15.13
CA THR A 515 -14.43 3.84 -14.34
C THR A 515 -14.49 4.94 -13.27
N GLN A 516 -13.39 5.22 -12.57
CA GLN A 516 -13.30 6.29 -11.59
C GLN A 516 -13.47 7.68 -12.24
N LEU A 517 -12.81 7.94 -13.37
CA LEU A 517 -12.96 9.18 -14.14
C LEU A 517 -14.40 9.35 -14.65
N ALA A 518 -14.97 8.33 -15.30
CA ALA A 518 -16.34 8.38 -15.79
C ALA A 518 -17.36 8.54 -14.64
N GLY A 519 -17.09 7.93 -13.49
CA GLY A 519 -17.85 8.14 -12.25
C GLY A 519 -17.86 9.60 -11.81
N LEU A 520 -16.70 10.28 -11.85
CA LEU A 520 -16.61 11.70 -11.54
C LEU A 520 -17.50 12.55 -12.46
N TYR A 521 -17.45 12.33 -13.78
CA TYR A 521 -18.32 13.02 -14.75
C TYR A 521 -19.81 12.79 -14.44
N ARG A 522 -20.20 11.54 -14.17
CA ARG A 522 -21.59 11.21 -13.80
C ARG A 522 -22.03 11.90 -12.51
N MET A 523 -21.17 11.95 -11.49
CA MET A 523 -21.44 12.65 -10.23
C MET A 523 -21.54 14.18 -10.42
N LEU A 524 -20.87 14.74 -11.43
CA LEU A 524 -21.00 16.15 -11.83
C LEU A 524 -22.28 16.42 -12.65
N GLY A 525 -23.02 15.38 -13.06
CA GLY A 525 -24.19 15.52 -13.91
C GLY A 525 -23.86 15.89 -15.37
N VAL A 526 -22.68 15.52 -15.85
CA VAL A 526 -22.23 15.75 -17.23
C VAL A 526 -21.78 14.46 -17.89
N ASP A 527 -21.87 14.40 -19.21
CA ASP A 527 -21.45 13.21 -19.96
C ASP A 527 -19.93 13.03 -19.89
N ALA A 528 -19.51 11.78 -19.71
CA ALA A 528 -18.11 11.40 -19.81
C ALA A 528 -17.64 11.54 -21.26
N PRO A 529 -16.43 12.10 -21.53
CA PRO A 529 -15.88 12.18 -22.88
C PRO A 529 -15.79 10.80 -23.53
N GLU A 530 -16.07 10.71 -24.83
CA GLU A 530 -16.02 9.45 -25.60
C GLU A 530 -14.65 8.75 -25.51
N GLU A 531 -13.58 9.55 -25.33
CA GLU A 531 -12.21 9.08 -25.13
C GLU A 531 -12.07 8.13 -23.93
N LEU A 532 -12.88 8.27 -22.87
CA LEU A 532 -12.90 7.34 -21.73
C LEU A 532 -13.56 5.99 -22.04
N GLY A 533 -14.22 5.87 -23.20
CA GLY A 533 -14.69 4.60 -23.73
C GLY A 533 -13.59 3.78 -24.41
N ARG A 534 -12.41 4.37 -24.67
CA ARG A 534 -11.31 3.75 -25.42
C ARG A 534 -10.16 3.40 -24.49
N VAL A 535 -9.55 2.23 -24.70
CA VAL A 535 -8.35 1.81 -23.97
C VAL A 535 -7.19 2.74 -24.34
N PHE A 536 -6.46 3.24 -23.34
CA PHE A 536 -5.36 4.20 -23.57
C PHE A 536 -3.96 3.64 -23.30
N THR A 537 -3.84 2.43 -22.75
CA THR A 537 -2.55 1.79 -22.44
C THR A 537 -2.65 0.28 -22.51
N HIS A 538 -1.54 -0.39 -22.83
CA HIS A 538 -1.42 -1.84 -22.88
C HIS A 538 -0.11 -2.29 -22.22
N GLY A 539 -0.21 -3.28 -21.34
CA GLY A 539 0.96 -3.93 -20.74
C GLY A 539 1.54 -4.99 -21.67
N LEU A 540 2.86 -5.15 -21.66
CA LEU A 540 3.59 -6.14 -22.48
C LEU A 540 4.68 -6.88 -21.70
N GLY A 541 4.88 -6.56 -20.42
CA GLY A 541 6.05 -6.99 -19.66
C GLY A 541 5.77 -8.14 -18.70
N HIS A 542 6.86 -8.73 -18.19
CA HIS A 542 6.85 -9.77 -17.16
C HIS A 542 7.83 -9.40 -16.02
N PRO A 543 7.54 -8.32 -15.27
CA PRO A 543 8.43 -7.83 -14.22
C PRO A 543 8.49 -8.80 -13.03
N ALA A 544 9.58 -8.72 -12.27
CA ALA A 544 9.69 -9.40 -10.99
C ALA A 544 8.54 -8.96 -10.05
N ALA A 545 8.09 -9.87 -9.19
CA ALA A 545 6.96 -9.63 -8.26
C ALA A 545 5.66 -9.15 -8.94
N GLY A 546 5.45 -9.46 -10.24
CA GLY A 546 4.22 -9.08 -10.94
C GLY A 546 4.03 -7.58 -11.17
N GLY A 547 5.02 -6.74 -10.83
CA GLY A 547 5.01 -5.29 -11.02
C GLY A 547 4.37 -4.49 -9.90
N THR A 548 3.97 -5.11 -8.79
CA THR A 548 3.38 -4.43 -7.61
C THR A 548 4.41 -3.60 -6.85
N MET A 549 5.70 -3.96 -6.92
CA MET A 549 6.81 -3.20 -6.34
C MET A 549 7.93 -3.02 -7.34
N ARG A 550 8.73 -1.97 -7.12
CA ARG A 550 9.97 -1.69 -7.87
C ARG A 550 11.12 -1.42 -6.89
N PRO A 551 12.36 -1.82 -7.23
CA PRO A 551 13.51 -1.53 -6.38
C PRO A 551 13.77 -0.02 -6.33
N GLY A 552 14.31 0.43 -5.19
CA GLY A 552 14.77 1.81 -5.06
C GLY A 552 15.91 2.12 -6.02
N GLY A 553 16.72 1.10 -6.34
CA GLY A 553 17.68 1.09 -7.46
C GLY A 553 19.13 1.02 -7.04
#